data_AF-A0A8B3P2H3-F1
#
_entry.id   AF-A0A8B3P2H3-F1
#
_cell.length_a   1.000
_cell.length_b   1.000
_cell.length_c   1.000
_cell.angle_alpha   90.00
_cell.angle_beta   90.00
_cell.angle_gamma   90.00
#
_symmetry.space_group_name_H-M   'P 1'
#
loop_
_entity.id
_entity.type
_entity.pdbx_description
1 polymer ?
#
loop_
_entity_poly.entity_id
_entity_poly.type
_entity_poly.pdbx_seq_one_letter_code
_entity_poly.pdbx_strand_id
1 'polypeptide(L)'
;MSYSNFTNGSLVFRIWRFDGGTEVLAKTQYWDQATLLCEALLKRDKDRGSNSDQSYFYLAVCENEVKAQAFGAKVEKPEAA
;
A
#
# COMPACT_ATOMS: atom_id res chain seq x y z
N MET A 1 -2.96 -33.67 6.68
CA MET A 1 -3.83 -32.61 6.15
C MET A 1 -3.04 -31.32 6.14
N SER A 2 -2.86 -30.73 4.96
CA SER A 2 -2.03 -29.55 4.74
C SER A 2 -2.66 -28.31 5.37
N TYR A 3 -1.98 -27.69 6.33
CA TYR A 3 -2.14 -26.27 6.58
C TYR A 3 -1.51 -25.53 5.39
N SER A 4 -2.31 -25.31 4.35
CA SER A 4 -1.95 -24.38 3.27
C SER A 4 -1.95 -22.98 3.90
N ASN A 5 -0.81 -22.62 4.49
CA ASN A 5 -0.61 -21.35 5.16
C ASN A 5 -0.86 -20.22 4.15
N PHE A 6 -1.82 -19.37 4.50
CA PHE A 6 -2.33 -18.25 3.72
C PHE A 6 -1.30 -17.10 3.54
N THR A 7 -0.04 -17.27 3.95
CA THR A 7 0.82 -16.18 4.46
C THR A 7 2.11 -15.87 3.68
N ASN A 8 2.50 -16.64 2.66
CA ASN A 8 3.79 -16.42 1.98
C ASN A 8 3.73 -15.42 0.81
N GLY A 9 3.24 -14.20 1.03
CA GLY A 9 3.20 -13.18 -0.03
C GLY A 9 3.06 -11.75 0.48
N SER A 10 3.10 -10.81 -0.44
CA SER A 10 2.92 -9.39 -0.15
C SER A 10 1.49 -8.96 -0.51
N LEU A 11 0.96 -8.01 0.25
CA LEU A 11 -0.36 -7.44 0.04
C LEU A 11 -0.24 -5.96 -0.32
N VAL A 12 -1.16 -5.51 -1.17
CA VAL A 12 -1.33 -4.10 -1.50
C VAL A 12 -2.70 -3.66 -1.03
N PHE A 13 -2.72 -2.63 -0.19
CA PHE A 13 -3.94 -2.02 0.32
C PHE A 13 -4.11 -0.61 -0.22
N ARG A 14 -5.36 -0.18 -0.31
CA ARG A 14 -5.73 1.24 -0.33
C ARG A 14 -6.34 1.57 1.03
N ILE A 15 -5.88 2.66 1.64
CA ILE A 15 -6.34 3.13 2.93
C ILE A 15 -6.85 4.56 2.79
N TRP A 16 -8.13 4.77 3.11
CA TRP A 16 -8.74 6.09 3.16
C TRP A 16 -8.35 6.79 4.46
N ARG A 17 -7.95 8.06 4.36
CA ARG A 17 -7.42 8.83 5.51
C ARG A 17 -8.52 9.36 6.43
N PHE A 18 -9.71 9.58 5.90
CA PHE A 18 -10.79 10.25 6.65
C PHE A 18 -11.46 9.34 7.67
N ASP A 19 -11.53 8.03 7.39
CA ASP A 19 -12.21 7.03 8.23
C ASP A 19 -11.35 5.79 8.53
N GLY A 20 -10.17 5.65 7.92
CA GLY A 20 -9.36 4.44 8.03
C GLY A 20 -9.94 3.24 7.27
N GLY A 21 -10.92 3.46 6.40
CA GLY A 21 -11.44 2.44 5.50
C GLY A 21 -10.29 1.79 4.74
N THR A 22 -10.37 0.47 4.55
CA THR A 22 -9.28 -0.29 3.94
C THR A 22 -9.82 -1.26 2.89
N GLU A 23 -9.18 -1.27 1.72
CA GLU A 23 -9.49 -2.17 0.60
C GLU A 23 -8.22 -2.94 0.21
N VAL A 24 -8.32 -4.27 0.10
CA VAL A 24 -7.25 -5.11 -0.45
C VAL A 24 -7.33 -5.07 -1.97
N LEU A 25 -6.28 -4.56 -2.62
CA LEU A 25 -6.26 -4.42 -4.08
C LEU A 25 -5.59 -5.59 -4.78
N ALA A 26 -4.55 -6.16 -4.16
CA ALA A 26 -3.80 -7.25 -4.76
C ALA A 26 -3.04 -8.07 -3.71
N LYS A 27 -2.75 -9.31 -4.10
CA LYS A 27 -1.79 -10.20 -3.45
C LYS A 27 -0.70 -10.54 -4.46
N THR A 28 0.55 -10.30 -4.09
CA THR A 28 1.73 -10.60 -4.92
C THR A 28 2.61 -11.62 -4.20
N GLN A 29 3.48 -12.31 -4.95
CA GLN A 29 4.35 -13.32 -4.36
C GLN A 29 5.55 -12.68 -3.63
N TYR A 30 6.01 -11.52 -4.11
CA TYR A 30 7.24 -10.87 -3.65
C TYR A 30 7.00 -9.41 -3.26
N TRP A 31 7.82 -8.88 -2.34
CA TRP A 31 7.82 -7.47 -1.94
C TRP A 31 7.95 -6.52 -3.11
N ASP A 32 8.92 -6.75 -3.99
CA ASP A 32 9.18 -5.88 -5.14
C ASP A 32 7.98 -5.76 -6.10
N GLN A 33 7.17 -6.81 -6.20
CA GLN A 33 5.94 -6.78 -6.99
C GLN A 33 4.87 -5.89 -6.33
N ALA A 34 4.76 -5.93 -5.00
CA ALA A 34 3.82 -5.10 -4.27
C ALA A 34 4.20 -3.62 -4.34
N THR A 35 5.50 -3.29 -4.22
CA THR A 35 5.98 -1.90 -4.33
C THR A 35 5.81 -1.36 -5.75
N LEU A 36 6.20 -2.12 -6.77
CA LEU A 36 5.98 -1.75 -8.17
C LEU A 36 4.50 -1.51 -8.48
N LEU A 37 3.61 -2.34 -7.92
CA LEU A 37 2.17 -2.15 -8.09
C LEU A 37 1.67 -0.88 -7.39
N CYS A 38 2.10 -0.61 -6.17
CA CYS A 38 1.77 0.64 -5.47
C CYS A 38 2.23 1.87 -6.26
N GLU A 39 3.45 1.85 -6.80
CA GLU A 39 3.99 2.94 -7.62
C GLU A 39 3.20 3.13 -8.92
N ALA A 40 2.85 2.02 -9.59
CA ALA A 40 2.05 2.04 -10.81
C ALA A 40 0.64 2.58 -10.55
N LEU A 41 0.00 2.17 -9.46
CA LEU A 41 -1.31 2.67 -9.04
C LEU A 41 -1.26 4.16 -8.70
N LEU A 42 -0.25 4.58 -7.93
CA LEU A 42 -0.05 5.99 -7.59
C LEU A 42 0.18 6.85 -8.84
N LYS A 43 1.03 6.39 -9.76
CA LYS A 43 1.28 7.09 -11.03
C LYS A 43 0.00 7.19 -11.87
N ARG A 44 -0.71 6.08 -12.05
CA ARG A 44 -1.97 6.04 -12.80
C ARG A 44 -3.01 7.02 -12.24
N ASP A 45 -3.15 7.07 -10.92
CA ASP A 45 -4.12 7.95 -10.28
C ASP A 45 -3.70 9.42 -10.41
N LYS A 46 -2.41 9.74 -10.26
CA LYS A 46 -1.85 11.07 -10.55
C LYS A 46 -2.13 11.51 -11.98
N ASP A 47 -1.87 10.64 -12.95
CA ASP A 47 -2.08 10.92 -14.38
C ASP A 47 -3.57 11.14 -14.71
N ARG A 48 -4.47 10.53 -13.93
CA ARG A 48 -5.93 10.71 -14.04
C ARG A 48 -6.47 11.89 -13.23
N GLY A 49 -5.64 12.59 -12.47
CA GLY A 49 -6.07 13.62 -11.52
C GLY A 49 -6.92 13.07 -10.36
N SER A 50 -6.93 11.75 -10.16
CA SER A 50 -7.59 11.10 -9.02
C SER A 50 -6.73 11.28 -7.77
N ASN A 51 -7.36 11.34 -6.58
CA ASN A 51 -6.65 11.52 -5.31
C ASN A 51 -5.80 12.80 -5.23
N SER A 52 -6.20 13.86 -5.93
CA SER A 52 -5.52 15.17 -5.91
C SER A 52 -5.52 15.80 -4.51
N ASP A 53 -6.56 15.50 -3.73
CA ASP A 53 -6.72 15.87 -2.32
C ASP A 53 -5.93 14.97 -1.37
N GLN A 54 -5.30 13.91 -1.88
CA GLN A 54 -4.60 12.88 -1.10
C GLN A 54 -5.51 12.22 -0.05
N SER A 55 -6.79 12.02 -0.36
CA SER A 55 -7.79 11.36 0.50
C SER A 55 -7.47 9.91 0.84
N TYR A 56 -6.62 9.23 0.07
CA TYR A 56 -6.14 7.88 0.36
C TYR A 56 -4.65 7.70 0.06
N PHE A 57 -4.07 6.62 0.59
CA PHE A 57 -2.73 6.18 0.27
C PHE A 57 -2.69 4.67 -0.01
N TYR A 58 -1.64 4.22 -0.67
CA TYR A 58 -1.40 2.80 -0.92
C TYR A 58 -0.43 2.26 0.12
N LEU A 59 -0.64 1.03 0.59
CA LEU A 59 0.24 0.37 1.55
C LEU A 59 0.66 -0.99 0.99
N ALA A 60 1.97 -1.18 0.80
CA ALA A 60 2.53 -2.50 0.57
C ALA A 60 2.91 -3.11 1.93
N VAL A 61 2.53 -4.38 2.17
CA VAL A 61 2.90 -5.14 3.36
C VAL A 61 3.44 -6.50 2.94
N CYS A 62 4.57 -6.93 3.49
CA CYS A 62 5.09 -8.28 3.35
C CYS A 62 5.38 -8.83 4.75
N GLU A 63 4.60 -9.83 5.17
CA GLU A 63 4.73 -10.44 6.49
C GLU A 63 6.06 -11.19 6.62
N ASN A 64 6.43 -11.97 5.60
CA ASN A 64 7.65 -12.77 5.60
C ASN A 64 8.94 -11.94 5.69
N GLU A 65 8.94 -10.75 5.08
CA GLU A 65 10.09 -9.85 5.12
C GLU A 65 9.99 -8.82 6.24
N VAL A 66 8.88 -8.81 7.01
CA VAL A 66 8.58 -7.82 8.05
C VAL A 66 8.69 -6.39 7.53
N LYS A 67 8.13 -6.14 6.33
CA LYS A 67 8.18 -4.85 5.65
C LYS A 67 6.79 -4.27 5.46
N ALA A 68 6.68 -2.97 5.68
CA ALA A 68 5.52 -2.19 5.31
C ALA A 68 5.96 -0.82 4.79
N GLN A 69 5.36 -0.36 3.70
CA GLN A 69 5.68 0.93 3.10
C GLN A 69 4.42 1.57 2.52
N ALA A 70 4.17 2.81 2.93
CA ALA A 70 3.09 3.64 2.41
C ALA A 70 3.57 4.45 1.19
N PHE A 71 2.72 4.56 0.17
CA PHE A 71 2.96 5.27 -1.07
C PHE A 71 1.88 6.33 -1.25
N GLY A 72 2.31 7.57 -1.54
CA GLY A 72 1.40 8.71 -1.62
C GLY A 72 0.96 9.27 -0.26
N ALA A 73 1.51 8.75 0.85
CA ALA A 73 1.30 9.37 2.14
C ALA A 73 2.04 10.72 2.19
N LYS A 74 1.32 11.80 2.54
CA LYS A 74 1.91 13.04 3.07
C LYS A 74 2.84 12.63 4.20
N VAL A 75 4.15 12.73 3.96
CA VAL A 75 5.15 12.62 5.02
C VAL A 75 4.99 13.89 5.83
N GLU A 76 4.18 13.83 6.89
CA GLU A 76 4.22 14.85 7.92
C GLU A 76 5.61 14.73 8.55
N LYS A 77 6.53 15.60 8.12
CA LYS A 77 7.78 15.76 8.84
C LYS A 77 7.37 16.11 10.28
N PRO A 78 7.83 15.36 11.30
CA PRO A 78 7.68 15.82 12.65
C PRO A 78 8.35 17.20 12.70
N GLU A 79 7.57 18.22 13.01
CA GLU A 79 8.10 19.56 13.25
C GLU A 79 9.17 19.39 14.32
N ALA A 80 10.42 19.72 13.99
CA ALA A 80 11.51 19.65 14.94
C ALA A 80 11.15 20.61 16.08
N ALA A 81 10.94 20.04 17.27
CA ALA A 81 10.65 20.77 18.50
C ALA A 81 11.79 21.72 18.88
#